data_AF-A0A9D6EMW5-F1
#
_entry.id   AF-A0A9D6EMW5-F1
#
_cell.length_a   1.000
_cell.length_b   1.000
_cell.length_c   1.000
_cell.angle_alpha   90.00
_cell.angle_beta   90.00
_cell.angle_gamma   90.00
#
_symmetry.space_group_name_H-M   'P 1'
#
loop_
_entity.id
_entity.type
_entity.pdbx_description
1 polymer ?
#
loop_
_entity_poly.entity_id
_entity_poly.type
_entity_poly.pdbx_seq_one_letter_code
_entity_poly.pdbx_strand_id
1 'polypeptide(L)'
;MNAHQGVANLMDYRQSRPWMELILPLYSLAMVILYYRPQALPPAIEEKLVDGMFRWVIWGIVGALGGVLALSALFLAFYLLYSPVYLVENARRILDPHVWVDHREVRFYLGCFVLLVSLVALALMNPDAALVSFVLLAGSAQFLWRFLV
;
A
#
# COMPACT_ATOMS: atom_id res chain seq x y z
N MET A 1 -29.16 -32.99 20.36
CA MET A 1 -29.14 -32.50 18.97
C MET A 1 -29.01 -30.98 19.00
N ASN A 2 -27.78 -30.46 19.06
CA ASN A 2 -27.48 -29.02 19.10
C ASN A 2 -26.71 -28.65 17.84
N ALA A 3 -27.41 -28.49 16.72
CA ALA A 3 -26.82 -28.12 15.43
C ALA A 3 -26.94 -26.63 15.10
N HIS A 4 -27.74 -25.86 15.85
CA HIS A 4 -28.05 -24.47 15.53
C HIS A 4 -27.16 -23.42 16.21
N GLN A 5 -26.32 -23.80 17.19
CA GLN A 5 -25.37 -22.88 17.84
C GLN A 5 -23.97 -22.88 17.21
N GLY A 6 -23.65 -23.83 16.32
CA GLY A 6 -22.33 -23.93 15.68
C GLY A 6 -22.15 -23.05 14.44
N VAL A 7 -23.24 -22.60 13.79
CA VAL A 7 -23.18 -21.90 12.50
C VAL A 7 -22.98 -20.39 12.65
N ALA A 8 -23.38 -19.81 13.79
CA ALA A 8 -23.23 -18.38 14.05
C ALA A 8 -21.78 -17.94 14.26
N ASN A 9 -20.89 -18.86 14.68
CA ASN A 9 -19.46 -18.57 14.91
C ASN A 9 -18.57 -18.72 13.66
N LEU A 10 -19.08 -19.28 12.56
CA LEU A 10 -18.29 -19.48 11.33
C LEU A 10 -18.40 -18.32 10.34
N MET A 11 -19.34 -17.39 10.56
CA MET A 11 -19.60 -16.25 9.67
C MET A 11 -18.82 -14.97 10.01
N ASP A 12 -17.97 -14.98 11.05
CA ASP A 12 -17.24 -13.78 11.50
C ASP A 12 -15.74 -13.79 11.13
N TYR A 13 -15.33 -14.71 10.24
CA TYR A 13 -13.96 -14.76 9.69
C TYR A 13 -13.74 -13.83 8.49
N ARG A 14 -14.77 -13.10 8.06
CA ARG A 14 -14.73 -12.22 6.88
C ARG A 14 -14.64 -10.74 7.21
N GLN A 15 -14.57 -10.39 8.48
CA GLN A 15 -14.34 -9.02 8.90
C GLN A 15 -12.84 -8.76 8.90
N SER A 16 -12.33 -8.33 7.74
CA SER A 16 -11.03 -7.67 7.63
C SER A 16 -10.96 -6.64 8.74
N ARG A 17 -10.15 -6.90 9.77
CA ARG A 17 -10.04 -5.99 10.92
C ARG A 17 -9.53 -4.66 10.37
N PRO A 18 -10.34 -3.59 10.33
CA PRO A 18 -9.96 -2.32 9.69
C PRO A 18 -8.69 -1.74 10.33
N TRP A 19 -8.45 -2.09 11.59
CA TRP A 19 -7.23 -1.78 12.34
C TRP A 19 -5.96 -2.33 11.71
N MET A 20 -5.96 -3.54 11.12
CA MET A 20 -4.77 -4.10 10.48
C MET A 20 -4.45 -3.39 9.17
N GLU A 21 -5.46 -2.93 8.43
CA GLU A 21 -5.29 -2.16 7.19
C GLU A 21 -4.68 -0.78 7.46
N LEU A 22 -4.83 -0.26 8.68
CA LEU A 22 -4.38 1.07 9.08
C LEU A 22 -2.93 1.09 9.63
N ILE A 23 -2.36 -0.08 9.95
CA ILE A 23 -0.98 -0.19 10.45
C ILE A 23 0.04 0.24 9.39
N LEU A 24 -0.11 -0.22 8.15
CA LEU A 24 0.85 0.08 7.08
C LEU A 24 0.87 1.56 6.67
N PRO A 25 -0.29 2.24 6.51
CA PRO A 25 -0.33 3.68 6.26
C PRO A 25 0.24 4.51 7.42
N LEU A 26 -0.04 4.13 8.67
CA LEU A 26 0.56 4.80 9.82
C LEU A 26 2.08 4.61 9.85
N TYR A 27 2.54 3.40 9.54
CA TYR A 27 3.96 3.09 9.46
C TYR A 27 4.68 3.85 8.34
N SER A 28 4.09 3.94 7.14
CA SER A 28 4.67 4.72 6.05
C SER A 28 4.72 6.22 6.37
N LEU A 29 3.65 6.76 6.99
CA LEU A 29 3.63 8.14 7.47
C LEU A 29 4.71 8.39 8.53
N ALA A 30 4.86 7.48 9.50
CA ALA A 30 5.89 7.58 10.51
C ALA A 30 7.30 7.57 9.88
N MET A 31 7.56 6.71 8.90
CA MET A 31 8.85 6.67 8.19
C MET A 31 9.13 7.98 7.45
N VAL A 32 8.13 8.56 6.79
CA VAL A 32 8.26 9.87 6.12
C VAL A 32 8.57 10.97 7.14
N ILE A 33 7.85 11.01 8.27
CA ILE A 33 8.09 12.01 9.33
C ILE A 33 9.50 11.87 9.89
N LEU A 34 9.93 10.65 10.21
CA LEU A 34 11.27 10.38 10.73
C LEU A 34 12.37 10.74 9.73
N TYR A 35 12.13 10.54 8.44
CA TYR A 35 13.06 10.91 7.37
C TYR A 35 13.28 12.44 7.31
N TYR A 36 12.22 13.25 7.36
CA TYR A 36 12.33 14.72 7.31
C TYR A 36 12.66 15.37 8.66
N ARG A 37 12.32 14.72 9.77
CA ARG A 37 12.52 15.23 11.14
C ARG A 37 13.20 14.14 11.99
N PRO A 38 14.47 13.82 11.72
CA PRO A 38 15.19 12.83 12.53
C PRO A 38 15.31 13.27 14.01
N GLN A 39 15.23 14.58 14.28
CA GLN A 39 15.24 15.16 15.62
C GLN A 39 13.92 14.97 16.40
N ALA A 40 12.85 14.50 15.75
CA ALA A 40 11.59 14.17 16.42
C ALA A 40 11.68 12.86 17.22
N LEU A 41 12.76 12.08 17.04
CA LEU A 41 13.09 10.94 17.90
C LEU A 41 13.50 11.49 19.28
N PRO A 42 12.76 11.16 20.36
CA PRO A 42 13.17 11.57 21.69
C PRO A 42 14.57 11.01 21.97
N PRO A 43 15.56 11.84 22.36
CA PRO A 43 16.90 11.37 22.74
C PRO A 43 16.85 10.42 23.96
N ALA A 44 15.70 10.31 24.64
CA ALA A 44 15.48 9.43 25.79
C ALA A 44 15.45 7.92 25.48
N ILE A 45 15.49 7.49 24.21
CA ILE A 45 15.64 6.06 23.86
C ILE A 45 17.09 5.57 24.13
N GLU A 46 18.04 6.48 24.37
CA GLU A 46 19.45 6.10 24.33
C GLU A 46 19.98 5.32 25.55
N GLU A 47 19.45 5.46 26.77
CA GLU A 47 20.22 4.89 27.91
C GLU A 47 19.47 4.19 29.06
N LYS A 48 18.14 4.32 29.24
CA LYS A 48 17.49 3.78 30.46
C LYS A 48 16.28 2.86 30.33
N LEU A 49 15.67 2.73 29.15
CA LEU A 49 14.44 1.94 28.98
C LEU A 49 14.55 0.76 28.01
N VAL A 50 15.69 0.59 27.34
CA VAL A 50 15.88 -0.42 26.30
C VAL A 50 17.01 -1.36 26.68
N ASP A 51 16.71 -2.34 27.53
CA ASP A 51 17.53 -3.54 27.66
C ASP A 51 17.85 -4.08 26.26
N GLY A 52 19.07 -4.60 26.05
CA GLY A 52 19.56 -5.00 24.72
C GLY A 52 18.59 -5.91 23.94
N MET A 53 17.83 -6.75 24.64
CA MET A 53 16.79 -7.61 24.05
C MET A 53 15.62 -6.81 23.44
N PHE A 54 15.12 -5.77 24.12
CA PHE A 54 14.03 -4.93 23.60
C PHE A 54 14.45 -4.15 22.36
N ARG A 55 15.72 -3.76 22.25
CA ARG A 55 16.27 -3.10 21.05
C ARG A 55 16.17 -4.00 19.82
N TRP A 56 16.56 -5.27 19.95
CA TRP A 56 16.48 -6.25 18.86
C TRP A 56 15.04 -6.54 18.44
N VAL A 57 14.12 -6.62 19.41
CA VAL A 57 12.69 -6.83 19.12
C VAL A 57 12.13 -5.64 18.33
N ILE A 58 12.40 -4.40 18.75
CA ILE A 58 11.94 -3.20 18.04
C ILE A 58 12.51 -3.15 16.62
N TRP A 59 13.82 -3.38 16.47
CA TRP A 59 14.45 -3.44 15.14
C TRP A 59 13.91 -4.57 14.27
N GLY A 60 13.59 -5.72 14.86
CA GLY A 60 12.93 -6.82 14.17
C GLY A 60 11.54 -6.44 13.67
N ILE A 61 10.75 -5.73 14.47
CA ILE A 61 9.42 -5.25 14.08
C ILE A 61 9.52 -4.19 12.97
N VAL A 62 10.41 -3.20 13.13
CA VAL A 62 10.65 -2.16 12.11
C VAL A 62 11.16 -2.80 10.81
N GLY A 63 12.08 -3.76 10.89
CA GLY A 63 12.56 -4.50 9.74
C GLY A 63 11.46 -5.29 9.04
N ALA A 64 10.61 -6.00 9.80
CA ALA A 64 9.49 -6.75 9.25
C ALA A 64 8.47 -5.84 8.57
N LEU A 65 8.05 -4.75 9.23
CA LEU A 65 7.13 -3.76 8.66
C LEU A 65 7.73 -3.06 7.44
N GLY A 66 9.04 -2.74 7.48
CA GLY A 66 9.79 -2.23 6.35
C GLY A 66 9.80 -3.18 5.16
N GLY A 67 9.99 -4.48 5.41
CA GLY A 67 9.90 -5.52 4.38
C GLY A 67 8.51 -5.62 3.76
N VAL A 68 7.45 -5.60 4.58
CA VAL A 68 6.06 -5.60 4.07
C VAL A 68 5.78 -4.35 3.24
N LEU A 69 6.24 -3.17 3.70
CA LEU A 69 6.11 -1.93 2.94
C LEU A 69 6.87 -1.99 1.61
N ALA A 70 8.09 -2.54 1.60
CA ALA A 70 8.88 -2.72 0.38
C ALA A 70 8.20 -3.67 -0.62
N LEU A 71 7.63 -4.78 -0.15
CA LEU A 71 6.84 -5.68 -0.99
C LEU A 71 5.59 -4.98 -1.54
N SER A 72 4.89 -4.20 -0.70
CA SER A 72 3.73 -3.41 -1.13
C SER A 72 4.12 -2.40 -2.22
N ALA A 73 5.24 -1.69 -2.03
CA ALA A 73 5.78 -0.76 -3.00
C ALA A 73 6.16 -1.44 -4.32
N LEU A 74 6.72 -2.66 -4.25
CA LEU A 74 7.05 -3.45 -5.43
C LEU A 74 5.81 -3.85 -6.23
N PHE A 75 4.75 -4.33 -5.56
CA PHE A 75 3.48 -4.61 -6.22
C PHE A 75 2.87 -3.36 -6.84
N LEU A 76 2.83 -2.25 -6.11
CA LEU A 76 2.32 -0.99 -6.62
C LEU A 76 3.10 -0.54 -7.87
N ALA A 77 4.44 -0.57 -7.81
CA ALA A 77 5.30 -0.23 -8.94
C ALA A 77 5.04 -1.15 -10.15
N PHE A 78 4.91 -2.46 -9.91
CA PHE A 78 4.60 -3.42 -10.97
C PHE A 78 3.28 -3.08 -11.69
N TYR A 79 2.19 -2.81 -10.95
CA TYR A 79 0.91 -2.46 -11.55
C TYR A 79 0.95 -1.10 -12.26
N LEU A 80 1.65 -0.12 -11.71
CA LEU A 80 1.84 1.18 -12.35
C LEU A 80 2.57 1.02 -13.69
N LEU A 81 3.70 0.31 -13.71
CA LEU A 81 4.52 0.08 -14.91
C LEU A 81 3.83 -0.81 -15.95
N TYR A 82 3.03 -1.79 -15.50
CA TYR A 82 2.31 -2.69 -16.38
C TYR A 82 1.07 -2.03 -17.01
N SER A 83 0.48 -1.02 -16.35
CA SER A 83 -0.72 -0.33 -16.83
C SER A 83 -0.67 0.21 -18.27
N PRO A 84 0.39 0.92 -18.75
CA PRO A 84 0.43 1.37 -20.15
C PRO A 84 0.47 0.21 -21.14
N VAL A 85 1.21 -0.87 -20.82
CA VAL A 85 1.33 -2.05 -21.69
C VAL A 85 -0.03 -2.71 -21.84
N TYR A 86 -0.71 -2.95 -20.72
CA TYR A 86 -2.05 -3.54 -20.71
C TYR A 86 -3.06 -2.70 -21.50
N LEU A 87 -3.06 -1.37 -21.32
CA LEU A 87 -3.98 -0.48 -22.02
C LEU A 87 -3.72 -0.43 -23.52
N VAL A 88 -2.45 -0.47 -23.96
CA VAL A 88 -2.09 -0.48 -25.39
C VAL A 88 -2.48 -1.80 -26.04
N GLU A 89 -2.21 -2.93 -25.40
CA GLU A 89 -2.58 -4.26 -25.91
C GLU A 89 -4.10 -4.43 -26.03
N ASN A 90 -4.86 -3.88 -25.08
CA ASN A 90 -6.31 -3.96 -25.08
C ASN A 90 -7.00 -2.76 -25.73
N ALA A 91 -6.27 -1.75 -26.21
CA ALA A 91 -6.85 -0.53 -26.77
C ALA A 91 -7.87 -0.80 -27.89
N ARG A 92 -7.53 -1.72 -28.81
CA ARG A 92 -8.44 -2.10 -29.91
C ARG A 92 -9.71 -2.77 -29.38
N ARG A 93 -9.58 -3.67 -28.41
CA ARG A 93 -10.71 -4.38 -27.79
C ARG A 93 -11.61 -3.44 -26.97
N ILE A 94 -11.03 -2.44 -26.32
CA ILE A 94 -11.77 -1.42 -25.56
C ILE A 94 -12.58 -0.51 -26.50
N LEU A 95 -12.05 -0.24 -27.71
CA LEU A 95 -12.72 0.60 -28.71
C LEU A 95 -13.76 -0.17 -29.54
N ASP A 96 -13.68 -1.50 -29.60
CA ASP A 96 -14.62 -2.35 -30.32
C ASP A 96 -15.87 -2.67 -29.47
N PRO A 97 -17.06 -2.14 -29.82
CA PRO A 97 -18.29 -2.34 -29.04
C PRO A 97 -18.84 -3.78 -29.10
N HIS A 98 -18.20 -4.67 -29.87
CA HIS A 98 -18.61 -6.07 -30.06
C HIS A 98 -17.78 -7.06 -29.24
N VAL A 99 -16.75 -6.60 -28.52
CA VAL A 99 -15.90 -7.42 -27.67
C VAL A 99 -16.31 -7.22 -26.21
N TRP A 100 -16.56 -8.31 -25.50
CA TRP A 100 -16.82 -8.26 -24.07
C TRP A 100 -15.50 -7.97 -23.34
N VAL A 101 -15.42 -6.81 -22.67
CA VAL A 101 -14.26 -6.38 -21.89
C VAL A 101 -14.71 -6.14 -20.46
N ASP A 102 -13.95 -6.66 -19.49
CA ASP A 102 -14.23 -6.39 -18.08
C ASP A 102 -13.93 -4.92 -17.76
N HIS A 103 -15.00 -4.13 -17.64
CA HIS A 103 -14.91 -2.70 -17.32
C HIS A 103 -14.20 -2.45 -15.98
N ARG A 104 -14.24 -3.38 -15.03
CA ARG A 104 -13.60 -3.23 -13.72
C ARG A 104 -12.08 -3.30 -13.86
N GLU A 105 -11.59 -4.26 -14.64
CA GLU A 105 -10.17 -4.42 -14.91
C GLU A 105 -9.61 -3.22 -15.70
N VAL A 106 -10.32 -2.75 -16.72
CA VAL A 106 -9.91 -1.56 -17.49
C VAL A 106 -9.87 -0.31 -16.60
N ARG A 107 -10.85 -0.11 -15.72
CA ARG A 107 -10.87 1.04 -14.79
C ARG A 107 -9.70 0.98 -13.81
N PHE A 108 -9.36 -0.21 -13.32
CA PHE A 108 -8.20 -0.41 -12.46
C PHE A 108 -6.90 0.01 -13.16
N TYR A 109 -6.65 -0.53 -14.36
CA TYR A 109 -5.43 -0.20 -15.11
C TYR A 109 -5.40 1.26 -15.57
N LEU A 110 -6.54 1.84 -15.92
CA LEU A 110 -6.65 3.27 -16.22
C LEU A 110 -6.30 4.13 -15.00
N GLY A 111 -6.79 3.77 -13.81
CA GLY A 111 -6.45 4.45 -12.56
C GLY A 111 -4.96 4.36 -12.24
N CYS A 112 -4.36 3.16 -12.40
CA CYS A 112 -2.91 2.98 -12.29
C CYS A 112 -2.14 3.85 -13.29
N PHE A 113 -2.61 3.95 -14.53
CA PHE A 113 -1.97 4.78 -15.54
C PHE A 113 -2.01 6.27 -15.18
N VAL A 114 -3.18 6.78 -14.72
CA VAL A 114 -3.31 8.16 -14.25
C VAL A 114 -2.40 8.44 -13.05
N LEU A 115 -2.31 7.51 -12.10
CA LEU A 115 -1.40 7.62 -10.97
C LEU A 115 0.07 7.62 -11.39
N LEU A 116 0.45 6.77 -12.35
CA LEU A 116 1.81 6.73 -12.90
C LEU A 116 2.15 8.08 -13.53
N VAL A 117 1.30 8.61 -14.40
CA VAL A 117 1.52 9.91 -15.05
C VAL A 117 1.59 11.03 -14.01
N SER A 118 0.73 11.01 -13.00
CA SER A 118 0.75 11.99 -11.91
C SER A 118 2.05 11.92 -11.10
N LEU A 119 2.53 10.72 -10.77
CA LEU A 119 3.79 10.51 -10.06
C LEU A 119 5.00 10.92 -10.89
N VAL A 120 5.00 10.64 -12.19
CA VAL A 120 6.06 11.08 -13.11
C VAL A 120 6.07 12.60 -13.24
N ALA A 121 4.90 13.23 -13.43
CA ALA A 121 4.78 14.68 -13.47
C ALA A 121 5.28 15.31 -12.16
N LEU A 122 4.88 14.74 -11.02
CA LEU A 122 5.36 15.18 -9.71
C LEU A 122 6.87 14.98 -9.57
N ALA A 123 7.44 13.88 -10.07
CA ALA A 123 8.87 13.61 -10.01
C ALA A 123 9.69 14.60 -10.84
N LEU A 124 9.15 15.05 -11.98
CA LEU A 124 9.76 16.08 -12.82
C LEU A 124 9.75 17.46 -12.14
N MET A 125 8.71 17.77 -11.34
CA MET A 125 8.60 19.06 -10.64
C MET A 125 9.36 19.06 -9.31
N ASN A 126 9.22 17.99 -8.53
CA ASN A 126 9.84 17.83 -7.22
C ASN A 126 10.03 16.32 -6.91
N PRO A 127 11.25 15.79 -7.07
CA PRO A 127 11.52 14.36 -6.89
C PRO A 127 11.27 13.87 -5.47
N ASP A 128 11.51 14.72 -4.46
CA ASP A 128 11.29 14.38 -3.06
C ASP A 128 9.79 14.20 -2.77
N ALA A 129 8.96 15.12 -3.28
CA ALA A 129 7.51 15.02 -3.14
C ALA A 129 6.94 13.77 -3.84
N ALA A 130 7.51 13.40 -4.99
CA ALA A 130 7.13 12.18 -5.69
C ALA A 130 7.49 10.91 -4.91
N LEU A 131 8.69 10.86 -4.34
CA LEU A 131 9.12 9.74 -3.49
C LEU A 131 8.20 9.60 -2.26
N VAL A 132 7.90 10.71 -1.57
CA VAL A 132 6.99 10.72 -0.42
C VAL A 132 5.61 10.23 -0.82
N SER A 133 5.07 10.76 -1.91
CA SER A 133 3.75 10.37 -2.41
C SER A 133 3.72 8.88 -2.76
N PHE A 134 4.77 8.36 -3.40
CA PHE A 134 4.89 6.94 -3.70
C PHE A 134 4.95 6.06 -2.44
N VAL A 135 5.75 6.45 -1.43
CA VAL A 135 5.85 5.71 -0.16
C VAL A 135 4.52 5.70 0.59
N LEU A 136 3.80 6.82 0.61
CA LEU A 136 2.48 6.91 1.21
C LEU A 136 1.46 6.04 0.46
N LEU A 137 1.46 6.09 -0.87
CA LEU A 137 0.60 5.25 -1.72
C LEU A 137 0.89 3.76 -1.52
N ALA A 138 2.17 3.38 -1.40
CA ALA A 138 2.58 2.00 -1.10
C ALA A 138 2.09 1.56 0.29
N GLY A 139 2.14 2.46 1.28
CA GLY A 139 1.55 2.23 2.60
C GLY A 139 0.03 2.08 2.56
N SER A 140 -0.66 2.84 1.71
CA SER A 140 -2.11 2.81 1.54
C SER A 140 -2.59 1.92 0.38
N ALA A 141 -1.77 1.00 -0.10
CA ALA A 141 -2.07 0.22 -1.30
C ALA A 141 -3.40 -0.53 -1.18
N GLN A 142 -3.71 -1.11 -0.01
CA GLN A 142 -4.99 -1.80 0.22
C GLN A 142 -6.22 -0.89 0.05
N PHE A 143 -6.14 0.37 0.50
CA PHE A 143 -7.20 1.36 0.28
C PHE A 143 -7.30 1.75 -1.18
N LEU A 144 -6.15 1.93 -1.84
CA LEU A 144 -6.06 2.27 -3.25
C LEU A 144 -6.73 1.20 -4.13
N TRP A 145 -6.42 -0.07 -3.88
CA TRP A 145 -7.00 -1.19 -4.61
C TRP A 145 -8.52 -1.23 -4.46
N ARG A 146 -9.07 -0.96 -3.27
CA ARG A 146 -10.52 -0.90 -3.05
C ARG A 146 -11.19 0.27 -3.77
N PHE A 147 -10.52 1.41 -3.89
CA PHE A 147 -11.09 2.57 -4.57
C PHE A 147 -11.15 2.37 -6.09
N LEU A 148 -10.19 1.62 -6.65
CA LEU A 148 -10.08 1.38 -8.08
C LEU A 148 -10.97 0.23 -8.60
N VAL A 149 -11.52 -0.61 -7.71
CA VAL A 149 -12.12 -1.92 -8.02
C VAL A 149 -13.54 -2.02 -7.52
#